data_AF-A0A970WQ25-F1
#
_entry.id   AF-A0A970WQ25-F1
#
_cell.length_a   1.000
_cell.length_b   1.000
_cell.length_c   1.000
_cell.angle_alpha   90.00
_cell.angle_beta   90.00
_cell.angle_gamma   90.00
#
_symmetry.space_group_name_H-M   'P 1'
#
loop_
_entity.id
_entity.type
_entity.pdbx_description
1 polymer ?
#
loop_
_entity_poly.entity_id
_entity_poly.type
_entity_poly.pdbx_seq_one_letter_code
_entity_poly.pdbx_strand_id
1 'polypeptide(L)'
;MNGQECTFPECSRPAKWHFTMIDGRVPVAVWHLCTEHGKRRLLDWHQPRARRDVVSQASDFGIVFDIAFLFWELEDDSADATCYVQLSETNGDHTIRIRTGPFEFSHLDRELRQTASPRPPTHHAMASIITALGGSLRGVSIHRYDPDTGAYFANLLIRTSGEAVAVDVRPSDALVLAVICDVPILVSKTLLACQGMGDFAKDWGLGSGRFGSG
;
A
#
# COMPACT_ATOMS: atom_id res chain seq x y z
N MET A 1 5.07 -26.31 -3.62
CA MET A 1 3.95 -26.41 -4.58
C MET A 1 4.53 -26.35 -5.99
N ASN A 2 4.00 -27.11 -6.96
CA ASN A 2 4.46 -27.09 -8.35
C ASN A 2 4.42 -25.65 -8.89
N GLY A 3 5.55 -25.19 -9.46
CA GLY A 3 5.78 -23.81 -9.88
C GLY A 3 4.71 -23.33 -10.84
N GLN A 4 3.96 -22.32 -10.42
CA GLN A 4 2.98 -21.67 -11.27
C GLN A 4 3.69 -20.96 -12.43
N GLU A 5 3.16 -21.02 -13.65
CA GLU A 5 3.75 -20.33 -14.79
C GLU A 5 3.43 -18.83 -14.78
N CYS A 6 4.26 -18.06 -15.47
CA CYS A 6 4.03 -16.65 -15.67
C CYS A 6 2.72 -16.41 -16.43
N THR A 7 1.82 -15.63 -15.83
CA THR A 7 0.51 -15.23 -16.41
C THR A 7 0.60 -14.21 -17.55
N PHE A 8 1.81 -13.77 -17.93
CA PHE A 8 1.99 -12.84 -19.05
C PHE A 8 1.81 -13.60 -20.37
N PRO A 9 1.08 -13.04 -21.37
CA PRO A 9 0.87 -13.71 -22.65
C PRO A 9 2.19 -14.16 -23.28
N GLU A 10 2.20 -15.38 -23.82
CA GLU A 10 3.36 -15.96 -24.53
C GLU A 10 4.61 -16.17 -23.66
N CYS A 11 4.48 -16.14 -22.32
CA CYS A 11 5.56 -16.44 -21.40
C CYS A 11 5.40 -17.82 -20.76
N SER A 12 6.42 -18.67 -20.87
CA SER A 12 6.48 -20.00 -20.24
C SER A 12 7.45 -20.08 -19.04
N ARG A 13 7.97 -18.94 -18.58
CA ARG A 13 8.91 -18.90 -17.46
C ARG A 13 8.18 -19.16 -16.12
N PRO A 14 8.86 -19.76 -15.12
CA PRO A 14 8.27 -19.93 -13.80
C PRO A 14 7.95 -18.57 -13.18
N ALA A 15 6.78 -18.47 -12.55
CA ALA A 15 6.41 -17.30 -11.77
C ALA A 15 7.23 -17.26 -10.48
N LYS A 16 7.71 -16.06 -10.16
CA LYS A 16 8.43 -15.76 -8.91
C LYS A 16 7.71 -14.76 -8.04
N TRP A 17 6.74 -14.02 -8.60
CA TRP A 17 6.06 -12.95 -7.90
C TRP A 17 4.56 -13.15 -7.98
N HIS A 18 3.87 -12.86 -6.89
CA HIS A 18 2.43 -12.68 -6.89
C HIS A 18 2.11 -11.18 -6.82
N PHE A 19 1.15 -10.74 -7.63
CA PHE A 19 0.60 -9.38 -7.59
C PHE A 19 -0.92 -9.46 -7.47
N THR A 20 -1.49 -8.75 -6.52
CA THR A 20 -2.91 -8.42 -6.47
C THR A 20 -3.07 -6.92 -6.74
N MET A 21 -3.79 -6.58 -7.81
CA MET A 21 -4.17 -5.21 -8.16
C MET A 21 -5.39 -4.80 -7.36
N ILE A 22 -5.34 -3.61 -6.79
CA ILE A 22 -6.41 -3.01 -6.00
C ILE A 22 -6.87 -1.74 -6.70
N ASP A 23 -8.18 -1.57 -6.88
CA ASP A 23 -8.81 -0.33 -7.30
C ASP A 23 -10.01 -0.03 -6.41
N GLY A 24 -10.07 1.18 -5.87
CA GLY A 24 -11.12 1.58 -4.92
C GLY A 24 -11.30 0.63 -3.73
N ARG A 25 -10.21 0.07 -3.19
CA ARG A 25 -10.18 -0.96 -2.10
C ARG A 25 -10.74 -2.32 -2.46
N VAL A 26 -10.89 -2.62 -3.74
CA VAL A 26 -11.35 -3.92 -4.22
C VAL A 26 -10.25 -4.60 -5.03
N PRO A 27 -9.94 -5.88 -4.77
CA PRO A 27 -9.09 -6.68 -5.65
C PRO A 27 -9.74 -6.84 -7.03
N VAL A 28 -9.05 -6.38 -8.06
CA VAL A 28 -9.57 -6.32 -9.45
C VAL A 28 -8.80 -7.20 -10.42
N ALA A 29 -7.55 -7.57 -10.10
CA ALA A 29 -6.78 -8.53 -10.89
C ALA A 29 -5.72 -9.22 -10.03
N VAL A 30 -5.35 -10.44 -10.41
CA VAL A 30 -4.26 -11.21 -9.79
C VAL A 30 -3.34 -11.72 -10.89
N TRP A 31 -2.03 -11.57 -10.69
CA TRP A 31 -1.00 -12.06 -11.60
C TRP A 31 0.08 -12.82 -10.87
N HIS A 32 0.57 -13.85 -11.53
CA HIS A 32 1.78 -14.56 -11.13
C HIS A 32 2.80 -14.31 -12.22
N LEU A 33 3.90 -13.63 -11.90
CA LEU A 33 4.83 -13.10 -12.90
C LEU A 33 6.24 -13.65 -12.67
N CYS A 34 6.96 -13.95 -13.75
CA CYS A 34 8.40 -14.18 -13.68
C CYS A 34 9.12 -12.87 -13.31
N THR A 35 10.39 -12.94 -12.88
CA THR A 35 11.15 -11.77 -12.44
C THR A 35 11.16 -10.62 -13.45
N GLU A 36 11.29 -10.91 -14.74
CA GLU A 36 11.33 -9.89 -15.79
C GLU A 36 9.97 -9.18 -15.93
N HIS A 37 8.88 -9.94 -16.05
CA HIS A 37 7.53 -9.36 -16.17
C HIS A 37 7.07 -8.68 -14.88
N GLY A 38 7.48 -9.16 -13.71
CA GLY A 38 7.23 -8.51 -12.43
C GLY A 38 7.90 -7.13 -12.35
N LYS A 39 9.20 -7.05 -12.71
CA LYS A 39 9.93 -5.78 -12.78
C LYS A 39 9.31 -4.81 -13.78
N ARG A 40 8.98 -5.29 -14.97
CA ARG A 40 8.32 -4.48 -15.99
C ARG A 40 6.98 -3.94 -15.50
N ARG A 41 6.18 -4.76 -14.82
CA ARG A 41 4.91 -4.32 -14.24
C ARG A 41 5.09 -3.20 -13.21
N LEU A 42 6.14 -3.29 -12.38
CA LEU A 42 6.44 -2.27 -11.38
C LEU A 42 6.92 -0.94 -12.00
N LEU A 43 7.57 -0.99 -13.16
CA LEU A 43 8.08 0.18 -13.88
C LEU A 43 7.02 0.83 -14.78
N ASP A 44 6.30 0.03 -15.56
CA ASP A 44 5.33 0.49 -16.57
C ASP A 44 3.95 0.80 -15.97
N TRP A 45 3.80 0.76 -14.64
CA TRP A 45 2.50 0.96 -14.01
C TRP A 45 2.03 2.41 -14.11
N HIS A 46 1.10 2.62 -15.04
CA HIS A 46 0.31 3.83 -15.15
C HIS A 46 -1.15 3.43 -15.43
N GLN A 47 -2.03 3.58 -14.44
CA GLN A 47 -3.47 3.51 -14.66
C GLN A 47 -4.18 4.67 -13.97
N PRO A 48 -5.11 5.35 -14.65
CA PRO A 48 -6.02 6.26 -14.00
C PRO A 48 -6.90 5.47 -13.02
N ARG A 49 -6.98 5.95 -11.78
CA ARG A 49 -7.66 5.27 -10.68
C ARG A 49 -9.07 5.80 -10.52
N ALA A 50 -9.99 4.96 -10.04
CA ALA A 50 -11.34 5.41 -9.72
C ALA A 50 -11.26 6.54 -8.66
N ARG A 51 -11.74 7.72 -9.04
CA ARG A 51 -11.73 8.88 -8.15
C ARG A 51 -12.72 8.60 -7.02
N ARG A 52 -12.23 8.47 -5.79
CA ARG A 52 -13.10 8.44 -4.60
C ARG A 52 -13.47 9.87 -4.23
N ASP A 53 -14.76 10.18 -4.11
CA ASP A 53 -15.30 11.50 -3.72
C ASP A 53 -15.04 11.89 -2.24
N VAL A 54 -14.14 11.17 -1.55
CA VAL A 54 -13.68 11.44 -0.18
C VAL A 54 -12.87 12.76 -0.08
N VAL A 55 -12.59 13.40 -1.22
CA VAL A 55 -11.50 14.36 -1.42
C VAL A 55 -11.79 15.81 -0.97
N SER A 56 -13.03 16.22 -0.70
CA SER A 56 -13.31 17.67 -0.53
C SER A 56 -12.84 18.30 0.79
N GLN A 57 -12.53 17.52 1.84
CA GLN A 57 -12.06 18.05 3.14
C GLN A 57 -10.70 17.52 3.61
N ALA A 58 -10.15 16.50 2.93
CA ALA A 58 -8.92 15.82 3.36
C ALA A 58 -7.63 16.45 2.81
N SER A 59 -7.74 17.29 1.77
CA SER A 59 -6.62 17.92 1.06
C SER A 59 -5.80 18.90 1.92
N ASP A 60 -6.40 19.42 2.99
CA ASP A 60 -5.73 20.37 3.89
C ASP A 60 -4.66 19.68 4.75
N PHE A 61 -4.77 18.36 4.93
CA PHE A 61 -3.91 17.57 5.83
C PHE A 61 -2.90 16.68 5.09
N GLY A 62 -2.97 16.57 3.76
CA GLY A 62 -2.05 15.77 2.97
C GLY A 62 -2.54 15.50 1.55
N ILE A 63 -1.75 14.75 0.79
CA ILE A 63 -2.15 14.25 -0.54
C ILE A 63 -2.83 12.89 -0.36
N VAL A 64 -3.94 12.67 -1.06
CA VAL A 64 -4.75 11.45 -0.93
C VAL A 64 -4.16 10.34 -1.80
N PHE A 65 -3.85 9.22 -1.15
CA PHE A 65 -3.36 8.00 -1.78
C PHE A 65 -4.38 6.87 -1.64
N ASP A 66 -4.26 5.86 -2.49
CA ASP A 66 -4.99 4.61 -2.37
C ASP A 66 -4.06 3.41 -2.58
N ILE A 67 -4.46 2.23 -2.13
CA ILE A 67 -3.71 0.99 -2.29
C ILE A 67 -3.78 0.56 -3.76
N ALA A 68 -2.62 0.30 -4.36
CA ALA A 68 -2.47 -0.11 -5.77
C ALA A 68 -2.11 -1.56 -5.93
N PHE A 69 -1.12 -2.01 -5.18
CA PHE A 69 -0.69 -3.38 -5.24
C PHE A 69 -0.42 -3.93 -3.87
N LEU A 70 -0.77 -5.19 -3.74
CA LEU A 70 -0.23 -6.12 -2.78
C LEU A 70 0.62 -7.12 -3.55
N PHE A 71 1.92 -7.23 -3.24
CA PHE A 71 2.79 -8.18 -3.94
C PHE A 71 3.92 -8.74 -3.06
N TRP A 72 4.35 -9.96 -3.38
CA TRP A 72 5.40 -10.70 -2.66
C TRP A 72 6.08 -11.72 -3.58
N GLU A 73 7.21 -12.25 -3.13
CA GLU A 73 7.96 -13.30 -3.81
C GLU A 73 7.44 -14.69 -3.41
N LEU A 74 7.18 -15.55 -4.41
CA LEU A 74 6.57 -16.88 -4.26
C LEU A 74 7.52 -17.96 -3.73
N GLU A 75 8.83 -17.74 -3.84
CA GLU A 75 9.86 -18.73 -3.46
C GLU A 75 10.30 -18.57 -1.99
N ASP A 76 9.86 -17.50 -1.31
CA ASP A 76 10.19 -17.21 0.07
C ASP A 76 8.98 -17.48 0.99
N ASP A 77 8.87 -18.72 1.46
CA ASP A 77 7.87 -19.14 2.46
C ASP A 77 8.38 -18.94 3.90
N SER A 78 9.48 -18.22 4.10
CA SER A 78 10.03 -17.98 5.43
C SER A 78 9.17 -17.01 6.24
N ALA A 79 9.28 -17.05 7.56
CA ALA A 79 8.66 -16.04 8.42
C ALA A 79 9.22 -14.62 8.17
N ASP A 80 10.40 -14.54 7.53
CA ASP A 80 11.10 -13.31 7.18
C ASP A 80 10.78 -12.82 5.76
N ALA A 81 9.85 -13.50 5.08
CA ALA A 81 9.44 -13.16 3.72
C ALA A 81 8.99 -11.70 3.64
N THR A 82 9.50 -11.00 2.64
CA THR A 82 9.20 -9.58 2.47
C THR A 82 7.99 -9.39 1.55
N CYS A 83 6.97 -8.71 2.07
CA CYS A 83 5.81 -8.30 1.29
C CYS A 83 5.82 -6.78 1.07
N TYR A 84 5.15 -6.34 0.01
CA TYR A 84 5.09 -4.93 -0.36
C TYR A 84 3.67 -4.47 -0.58
N VAL A 85 3.35 -3.33 0.02
CA VAL A 85 2.14 -2.56 -0.27
C VAL A 85 2.53 -1.33 -1.07
N GLN A 86 2.06 -1.23 -2.31
CA GLN A 86 2.22 -0.03 -3.12
C GLN A 86 1.00 0.87 -2.95
N LEU A 87 1.25 2.14 -2.64
CA LEU A 87 0.26 3.20 -2.63
C LEU A 87 0.51 4.10 -3.83
N SER A 88 -0.57 4.56 -4.46
CA SER A 88 -0.51 5.54 -5.55
C SER A 88 -1.40 6.72 -5.23
N GLU A 89 -0.92 7.92 -5.55
CA GLU A 89 -1.70 9.14 -5.48
C GLU A 89 -2.98 9.00 -6.32
N THR A 90 -4.09 9.53 -5.80
CA THR A 90 -5.40 9.43 -6.46
C THR A 90 -5.57 10.42 -7.61
N ASN A 91 -4.88 11.56 -7.57
CA ASN A 91 -4.94 12.63 -8.57
C ASN A 91 -3.54 13.12 -8.99
N GLY A 92 -2.59 12.20 -9.15
CA GLY A 92 -1.21 12.51 -9.52
C GLY A 92 -0.40 11.25 -9.78
N ASP A 93 0.90 11.42 -9.99
CA ASP A 93 1.78 10.34 -10.46
C ASP A 93 2.69 9.78 -9.36
N HIS A 94 2.55 10.26 -8.12
CA HIS A 94 3.38 9.77 -7.02
C HIS A 94 2.98 8.36 -6.60
N THR A 95 3.97 7.53 -6.34
CA THR A 95 3.79 6.22 -5.73
C THR A 95 4.77 6.03 -4.59
N ILE A 96 4.31 5.43 -3.49
CA ILE A 96 5.17 5.00 -2.39
C ILE A 96 5.00 3.51 -2.16
N ARG A 97 6.08 2.85 -1.72
CA ARG A 97 6.09 1.40 -1.49
C ARG A 97 6.53 1.13 -0.07
N ILE A 98 5.69 0.42 0.66
CA ILE A 98 5.88 0.11 2.08
C ILE A 98 6.22 -1.36 2.19
N ARG A 99 7.40 -1.63 2.76
CA ARG A 99 7.85 -2.97 3.13
C ARG A 99 7.10 -3.43 4.38
N THR A 100 6.57 -4.65 4.36
CA THR A 100 5.86 -5.23 5.51
C THR A 100 6.10 -6.73 5.61
N GLY A 101 5.85 -7.31 6.78
CA GLY A 101 5.95 -8.75 7.00
C GLY A 101 4.70 -9.50 6.49
N PRO A 102 4.78 -10.84 6.41
CA PRO A 102 3.71 -11.65 5.84
C PRO A 102 2.44 -11.66 6.71
N PHE A 103 2.57 -11.52 8.03
CA PHE A 103 1.44 -11.50 8.96
C PHE A 103 0.59 -10.24 8.81
N GLU A 104 1.22 -9.07 8.76
CA GLU A 104 0.50 -7.81 8.57
C GLU A 104 -0.08 -7.71 7.16
N PHE A 105 0.68 -8.16 6.16
CA PHE A 105 0.24 -8.19 4.77
C PHE A 105 -0.99 -9.05 4.55
N SER A 106 -0.99 -10.27 5.09
CA SER A 106 -2.11 -11.20 4.97
C SER A 106 -3.39 -10.66 5.61
N HIS A 107 -3.28 -9.90 6.71
CA HIS A 107 -4.43 -9.22 7.29
C HIS A 107 -4.99 -8.16 6.35
N LEU A 108 -4.14 -7.32 5.75
CA LEU A 108 -4.59 -6.31 4.79
C LEU A 108 -5.26 -6.93 3.56
N ASP A 109 -4.65 -7.97 2.97
CA ASP A 109 -5.23 -8.71 1.84
C ASP A 109 -6.60 -9.30 2.19
N ARG A 110 -6.73 -9.87 3.40
CA ARG A 110 -7.98 -10.43 3.91
C ARG A 110 -9.09 -9.38 4.02
N GLU A 111 -8.78 -8.21 4.60
CA GLU A 111 -9.77 -7.13 4.75
C GLU A 111 -10.18 -6.55 3.38
N LEU A 112 -9.25 -6.41 2.43
CA LEU A 112 -9.57 -5.99 1.05
C LEU A 112 -10.45 -7.00 0.31
N ARG A 113 -10.29 -8.30 0.60
CA ARG A 113 -11.16 -9.37 0.07
C ARG A 113 -12.48 -9.51 0.81
N GLN A 114 -12.71 -8.73 1.87
CA GLN A 114 -13.93 -8.74 2.69
C GLN A 114 -14.32 -10.14 3.21
N THR A 115 -13.33 -10.98 3.55
CA THR A 115 -13.63 -12.32 4.05
C THR A 115 -14.08 -12.26 5.51
N ALA A 116 -15.23 -12.87 5.82
CA ALA A 116 -15.76 -12.88 7.17
C ALA A 116 -14.91 -13.72 8.14
N SER A 117 -14.84 -13.28 9.39
CA SER A 117 -14.26 -14.02 10.51
C SER A 117 -15.31 -14.22 11.60
N PRO A 118 -15.39 -15.41 12.25
CA PRO A 118 -16.40 -15.68 13.28
C PRO A 118 -16.24 -14.83 14.54
N ARG A 119 -15.05 -14.28 14.79
CA ARG A 119 -14.76 -13.33 15.88
C ARG A 119 -14.05 -12.10 15.33
N PRO A 120 -14.23 -10.92 15.95
CA PRO A 120 -13.60 -9.70 15.48
C PRO A 120 -12.07 -9.83 15.58
N PRO A 121 -11.34 -9.65 14.47
CA PRO A 121 -9.89 -9.60 14.48
C PRO A 121 -9.39 -8.32 15.17
N THR A 122 -8.10 -8.28 15.51
CA THR A 122 -7.48 -7.22 16.33
C THR A 122 -7.79 -5.80 15.84
N HIS A 123 -7.68 -5.53 14.53
CA HIS A 123 -7.95 -4.19 13.98
C HIS A 123 -9.42 -3.79 14.05
N HIS A 124 -10.36 -4.75 13.92
CA HIS A 124 -11.79 -4.50 14.14
C HIS A 124 -12.08 -4.19 15.62
N ALA A 125 -11.43 -4.91 16.54
CA ALA A 125 -11.52 -4.60 17.97
C ALA A 125 -10.94 -3.20 18.28
N MET A 126 -9.83 -2.82 17.65
CA MET A 126 -9.24 -1.48 17.79
C MET A 126 -10.17 -0.38 17.30
N ALA A 127 -10.77 -0.54 16.12
CA ALA A 127 -11.78 0.39 15.61
C ALA A 127 -12.98 0.52 16.58
N SER A 128 -13.45 -0.61 17.11
CA SER A 128 -14.54 -0.65 18.10
C SER A 128 -14.17 0.08 19.39
N ILE A 129 -12.92 -0.07 19.86
CA ILE A 129 -12.41 0.64 21.06
C ILE A 129 -12.40 2.16 20.82
N ILE A 130 -11.90 2.61 19.66
CA ILE A 130 -11.90 4.04 19.29
C ILE A 130 -13.33 4.59 19.36
N THR A 131 -14.30 3.89 18.76
CA THR A 131 -15.71 4.30 18.78
C THR A 131 -16.32 4.26 20.19
N ALA A 132 -16.06 3.21 20.96
CA ALA A 132 -16.60 3.06 22.31
C ALA A 132 -16.12 4.15 23.27
N LEU A 133 -14.91 4.69 23.06
CA LEU A 133 -14.36 5.81 23.82
C LEU A 133 -14.79 7.18 23.26
N GLY A 134 -15.75 7.23 22.33
CA GLY A 134 -16.26 8.48 21.74
C GLY A 134 -15.40 9.08 20.64
N GLY A 135 -14.43 8.32 20.12
CA GLY A 135 -13.57 8.70 19.01
C GLY A 135 -14.14 8.30 17.65
N SER A 136 -13.75 9.05 16.62
CA SER A 136 -14.01 8.72 15.22
C SER A 136 -12.71 8.82 14.44
N LEU A 137 -12.27 7.72 13.83
CA LEU A 137 -11.16 7.73 12.90
C LEU A 137 -11.58 8.51 11.64
N ARG A 138 -10.80 9.52 11.26
CA ARG A 138 -11.08 10.41 10.12
C ARG A 138 -10.14 10.18 8.94
N GLY A 139 -9.05 9.47 9.17
CA GLY A 139 -8.04 9.19 8.17
C GLY A 139 -6.81 8.58 8.82
N VAL A 140 -5.86 8.20 7.99
CA VAL A 140 -4.52 7.82 8.42
C VAL A 140 -3.50 8.64 7.65
N SER A 141 -2.36 8.95 8.24
CA SER A 141 -1.32 9.73 7.58
C SER A 141 0.05 9.06 7.63
N ILE A 142 0.66 8.84 6.47
CA ILE A 142 2.06 8.45 6.33
C ILE A 142 2.88 9.74 6.19
N HIS A 143 3.67 10.05 7.21
CA HIS A 143 4.16 11.41 7.40
C HIS A 143 5.68 11.51 7.49
N ARG A 144 6.38 10.41 7.74
CA ARG A 144 7.84 10.38 7.82
C ARG A 144 8.40 9.10 7.20
N TYR A 145 9.61 9.23 6.64
CA TYR A 145 10.42 8.13 6.15
C TYR A 145 11.82 8.25 6.78
N ASP A 146 12.33 7.14 7.27
CA ASP A 146 13.69 7.02 7.80
C ASP A 146 14.55 6.28 6.77
N PRO A 147 15.51 6.98 6.13
CA PRO A 147 16.31 6.41 5.05
C PRO A 147 17.34 5.37 5.54
N ASP A 148 17.76 5.44 6.80
CA ASP A 148 18.76 4.53 7.37
C ASP A 148 18.16 3.14 7.61
N THR A 149 16.88 3.10 8.00
CA THR A 149 16.14 1.85 8.27
C THR A 149 15.22 1.43 7.13
N GLY A 150 14.90 2.35 6.22
CA GLY A 150 13.87 2.19 5.19
C GLY A 150 12.44 2.12 5.76
N ALA A 151 12.22 2.65 6.96
CA ALA A 151 10.94 2.56 7.66
C ALA A 151 10.06 3.79 7.42
N TYR A 152 8.78 3.55 7.16
CA TYR A 152 7.75 4.58 7.15
C TYR A 152 7.09 4.69 8.53
N PHE A 153 6.62 5.89 8.85
CA PHE A 153 5.86 6.17 10.08
C PHE A 153 4.47 6.67 9.72
N ALA A 154 3.48 6.25 10.50
CA ALA A 154 2.09 6.59 10.26
C ALA A 154 1.37 7.03 11.53
N ASN A 155 0.33 7.84 11.36
CA ASN A 155 -0.58 8.19 12.45
C ASN A 155 -2.01 7.78 12.09
N LEU A 156 -2.77 7.39 13.10
CA LEU A 156 -4.24 7.43 13.07
C LEU A 156 -4.69 8.86 13.37
N LEU A 157 -5.57 9.42 12.54
CA LEU A 157 -6.14 10.75 12.75
C LEU A 157 -7.54 10.59 13.36
N ILE A 158 -7.63 10.73 14.67
CA ILE A 158 -8.85 10.49 15.45
C ILE A 158 -9.44 11.83 15.89
N ARG A 159 -10.77 11.94 15.84
CA ARG A 159 -11.50 13.09 16.41
C ARG A 159 -12.31 12.65 17.62
N THR A 160 -12.13 13.31 18.76
CA THR A 160 -12.81 13.05 20.04
C THR A 160 -13.33 14.37 20.61
N SER A 161 -14.63 14.48 20.93
CA SER A 161 -15.21 15.65 21.63
C SER A 161 -14.82 17.04 21.08
N GLY A 162 -14.55 17.14 19.77
CA GLY A 162 -14.14 18.38 19.10
C GLY A 162 -12.63 18.55 18.89
N GLU A 163 -11.81 17.76 19.56
CA GLU A 163 -10.35 17.76 19.43
C GLU A 163 -9.86 16.74 18.38
N ALA A 164 -8.74 17.06 17.73
CA ALA A 164 -8.05 16.15 16.83
C ALA A 164 -6.83 15.56 17.54
N VAL A 165 -6.72 14.24 17.53
CA VAL A 165 -5.65 13.46 18.15
C VAL A 165 -4.96 12.64 17.07
N ALA A 166 -3.63 12.67 17.04
CA ALA A 166 -2.81 11.80 16.22
C ALA A 166 -2.20 10.70 17.10
N VAL A 167 -2.37 9.43 16.71
CA VAL A 167 -1.80 8.28 17.42
C VAL A 167 -0.79 7.59 16.52
N ASP A 168 0.47 7.51 16.95
CA ASP A 168 1.55 6.83 16.22
C ASP A 168 1.27 5.34 16.10
N VAL A 169 1.36 4.82 14.89
CA VAL A 169 1.15 3.42 14.55
C VAL A 169 2.04 3.01 13.38
N ARG A 170 2.28 1.71 13.23
CA ARG A 170 2.97 1.21 12.04
C ARG A 170 2.12 1.47 10.79
N PRO A 171 2.74 1.74 9.63
CA PRO A 171 2.01 1.96 8.39
C PRO A 171 1.11 0.79 8.01
N SER A 172 1.52 -0.45 8.22
CA SER A 172 0.68 -1.62 7.94
C SER A 172 -0.63 -1.62 8.74
N ASP A 173 -0.56 -1.31 10.04
CA ASP A 173 -1.74 -1.23 10.91
C ASP A 173 -2.65 -0.05 10.52
N ALA A 174 -2.07 1.10 10.18
CA ALA A 174 -2.80 2.25 9.66
C ALA A 174 -3.57 1.91 8.37
N LEU A 175 -2.93 1.21 7.43
CA LEU A 175 -3.56 0.83 6.17
C LEU A 175 -4.73 -0.13 6.38
N VAL A 176 -4.60 -1.11 7.28
CA VAL A 176 -5.68 -2.04 7.62
C VAL A 176 -6.88 -1.29 8.22
N LEU A 177 -6.63 -0.39 9.17
CA LEU A 177 -7.70 0.44 9.75
C LEU A 177 -8.34 1.39 8.73
N ALA A 178 -7.56 1.90 7.77
CA ALA A 178 -8.10 2.72 6.69
C ALA A 178 -9.08 1.93 5.80
N VAL A 179 -8.80 0.65 5.56
CA VAL A 179 -9.72 -0.26 4.84
C VAL A 179 -10.96 -0.55 5.68
N ILE A 180 -10.79 -0.95 6.95
CA ILE A 180 -11.90 -1.34 7.85
C ILE A 180 -12.88 -0.18 8.07
N CYS A 181 -12.37 1.02 8.33
CA CYS A 181 -13.18 2.19 8.64
C CYS A 181 -13.58 2.99 7.39
N ASP A 182 -13.12 2.58 6.21
CA ASP A 182 -13.29 3.30 4.93
C ASP A 182 -12.91 4.79 5.02
N VAL A 183 -11.71 5.07 5.52
CA VAL A 183 -11.18 6.44 5.71
C VAL A 183 -10.00 6.72 4.76
N PRO A 184 -9.73 7.99 4.42
CA PRO A 184 -8.65 8.35 3.49
C PRO A 184 -7.26 7.98 4.03
N ILE A 185 -6.37 7.56 3.12
CA ILE A 185 -4.92 7.50 3.36
C ILE A 185 -4.31 8.80 2.86
N LEU A 186 -3.62 9.49 3.75
CA LEU A 186 -2.93 10.73 3.47
C LEU A 186 -1.43 10.49 3.48
N VAL A 187 -0.71 11.14 2.56
CA VAL A 187 0.75 11.19 2.56
C VAL A 187 1.19 12.64 2.69
N SER A 188 2.15 12.89 3.56
CA SER A 188 2.69 14.24 3.77
C SER A 188 3.36 14.75 2.49
N LYS A 189 3.07 16.01 2.13
CA LYS A 189 3.74 16.72 1.03
C LYS A 189 5.26 16.79 1.23
N THR A 190 5.71 16.97 2.47
CA THR A 190 7.14 17.03 2.78
C THR A 190 7.83 15.70 2.56
N LEU A 191 7.15 14.59 2.86
CA LEU A 191 7.67 13.24 2.59
C LEU A 191 7.86 13.04 1.09
N LEU A 192 6.89 13.41 0.27
CA LEU A 192 7.00 13.29 -1.20
C LEU A 192 8.10 14.19 -1.77
N ALA A 193 8.27 15.41 -1.23
CA ALA A 193 9.33 16.31 -1.65
C ALA A 193 10.73 15.80 -1.26
N CYS A 194 10.88 15.22 -0.06
CA CYS A 194 12.13 14.64 0.41
C CYS A 194 12.48 13.32 -0.30
N GLN A 195 11.48 12.57 -0.76
CA GLN A 195 11.67 11.41 -1.64
C GLN A 195 11.89 11.79 -3.12
N GLY A 196 12.25 13.05 -3.39
CA GLY A 196 12.31 13.67 -4.71
C GLY A 196 12.66 12.73 -5.86
N MET A 197 11.73 12.65 -6.81
CA MET A 197 11.88 12.23 -8.21
C MET A 197 12.36 10.78 -8.43
N GLY A 198 11.50 9.99 -9.08
CA GLY A 198 11.69 8.57 -9.29
C GLY A 198 13.07 8.16 -9.78
N ASP A 199 13.62 7.13 -9.14
CA ASP A 199 14.56 6.20 -9.76
C ASP A 199 14.68 4.94 -8.88
N PHE A 200 13.58 4.17 -8.83
CA PHE A 200 13.54 2.81 -8.23
C PHE A 200 14.50 1.82 -8.94
N ALA A 201 15.09 2.21 -10.07
CA ALA A 201 16.07 1.41 -10.82
C ALA A 201 17.42 1.28 -10.10
N LYS A 202 17.81 2.24 -9.25
CA LYS A 202 19.14 2.27 -8.62
C LYS A 202 19.32 1.24 -7.50
N ASP A 203 18.29 1.00 -6.68
CA ASP A 203 18.37 0.05 -5.56
C ASP A 203 18.36 -1.43 -6.03
N TRP A 204 18.09 -1.68 -7.31
CA TRP A 204 18.07 -3.03 -7.91
C TRP A 204 19.17 -3.25 -8.97
N GLY A 205 20.17 -2.37 -9.06
CA GLY A 205 21.29 -2.53 -10.00
C GLY A 205 20.90 -2.49 -11.48
N LEU A 206 19.80 -1.82 -11.83
CA LEU A 206 19.40 -1.61 -13.22
C LEU A 206 19.85 -0.22 -13.65
N GLY A 207 20.80 -0.19 -14.59
CA GLY A 207 21.42 1.04 -15.08
C GLY A 207 20.38 2.04 -15.58
N SER A 208 20.60 3.31 -15.26
CA SER A 208 19.82 4.45 -15.73
C SER A 208 19.87 4.53 -17.26
N GLY A 209 18.85 3.96 -17.91
CA GLY A 209 18.62 4.17 -19.33
C GLY A 209 18.09 5.58 -19.55
N ARG A 210 18.97 6.48 -20.01
CA ARG A 210 18.60 7.81 -20.51
C ARG A 210 17.51 7.67 -21.57
N PHE A 211 16.32 8.19 -21.31
CA PHE A 211 15.44 8.66 -22.36
C PHE A 211 15.98 10.01 -22.84
N GLY A 212 16.58 10.01 -24.03
CA GLY A 212 16.95 11.20 -24.78
C GLY A 212 16.39 11.06 -26.18
N SER A 213 15.45 11.95 -26.50
CA SER A 213 14.84 12.22 -27.80
C SER A 213 15.88 12.43 -28.91
N GLY A 214 15.67 11.80 -30.07
CA GLY A 214 16.43 11.99 -31.31
C GLY A 214 16.26 10.82 -32.25
#